data_AF-A0A947C4Y1-F1
#
_entry.id   AF-A0A947C4Y1-F1
#
_cell.length_a   1.000
_cell.length_b   1.000
_cell.length_c   1.000
_cell.angle_alpha   90.00
_cell.angle_beta   90.00
_cell.angle_gamma   90.00
#
_symmetry.space_group_name_H-M   'P 1'
#
loop_
_entity.id
_entity.type
_entity.pdbx_description
1 polymer ?
#
loop_
_entity_poly.entity_id
_entity_poly.type
_entity_poly.pdbx_seq_one_letter_code
_entity_poly.pdbx_strand_id
1 'polypeptide(L)'
;ADHSEFEQLKGPFESGPEVTKVCIECHTEAAKQIHKTTHWTWQYKNEETGQLLGKRNVVNNFCISKQSNIGACSSCHVGYGWKDDSFDFTSEENVDCLVCHDQSGIYDKKKLREGKTSNLAKIAKNVGATSRTSCGSCHFKGGGGKAVKHGDLDPSFDAPDKFVDVHMDADGLDFTCSTCHTTDAHSVTGSRYATQAKDTTGIDYPGKKDDNSRATCVSCHGVEAHVANDKLNDHTDKIACQTCHIPLLARGDYPSKMWWDWSTAGKMADDGTPMSILDDNGNEIYNSKKGDFSWVQDVVPVYKWFNGNVEYTLPSDKFDPSGIVEVNKILGSAEDGKSLIWPFKLMRGKQPYDSVNNTFVTPHTTGKDGYWKTFDWPSAITKGMAVAGLPYSGNFGFVETEMSWPIAHMVAPSKEALSCIDCHAVAGRMTAIADIYIPGRDKNEWVDKGGFAILGLTIFGVLIHGLIRIFLSSKKD
;
A
#
# COMPACT_ATOMS: atom_id res chain seq x y z
N ALA A 1 -13.17 15.38 -26.46
CA ALA A 1 -13.81 15.00 -27.73
C ALA A 1 -14.83 13.91 -27.43
N ASP A 2 -15.92 13.84 -28.20
CA ASP A 2 -16.84 12.70 -28.12
C ASP A 2 -16.27 11.57 -28.99
N HIS A 3 -15.80 10.49 -28.35
CA HIS A 3 -15.18 9.38 -29.05
C HIS A 3 -16.19 8.52 -29.82
N SER A 4 -17.49 8.66 -29.56
CA SER A 4 -18.53 7.87 -30.25
C SER A 4 -18.73 8.27 -31.71
N GLU A 5 -18.33 9.50 -32.07
CA GLU A 5 -18.49 10.10 -33.39
C GLU A 5 -17.34 9.79 -34.36
N PHE A 6 -16.20 9.28 -33.88
CA PHE A 6 -15.04 9.03 -34.73
C PHE A 6 -15.21 7.78 -35.59
N GLU A 7 -15.06 7.96 -36.91
CA GLU A 7 -15.10 6.89 -37.91
C GLU A 7 -14.04 5.81 -37.65
N GLN A 8 -12.85 6.22 -37.21
CA GLN A 8 -11.73 5.33 -36.91
C GLN A 8 -12.07 4.34 -35.77
N LEU A 9 -13.00 4.69 -34.88
CA LEU A 9 -13.41 3.86 -33.73
C LEU A 9 -14.62 2.96 -34.05
N LYS A 10 -15.09 2.91 -35.30
CA LYS A 10 -16.17 1.99 -35.71
C LYS A 10 -15.77 0.52 -35.61
N GLY A 11 -14.48 0.21 -35.74
CA GLY A 11 -13.97 -1.16 -35.76
C GLY A 11 -14.45 -1.96 -37.00
N PRO A 12 -14.49 -3.30 -36.93
CA PRO A 12 -14.18 -4.12 -35.76
C PRO A 12 -12.69 -4.05 -35.38
N PHE A 13 -12.40 -4.37 -34.12
CA PHE A 13 -11.03 -4.56 -33.63
C PHE A 13 -10.91 -5.99 -33.10
N GLU A 14 -9.91 -6.72 -33.57
CA GLU A 14 -9.62 -8.10 -33.15
C GLU A 14 -8.73 -8.13 -31.91
N SER A 15 -7.99 -7.05 -31.65
CA SER A 15 -7.03 -6.98 -30.56
C SER A 15 -6.94 -5.60 -29.90
N GLY A 16 -6.45 -5.57 -28.66
CA GLY A 16 -6.16 -4.31 -27.95
C GLY A 16 -5.16 -3.41 -28.69
N PRO A 17 -4.03 -3.94 -29.22
CA PRO A 17 -3.08 -3.15 -30.00
C PRO A 17 -3.68 -2.45 -31.23
N GLU A 18 -4.66 -3.05 -31.91
CA GLU A 18 -5.37 -2.39 -33.02
C GLU A 18 -6.14 -1.15 -32.56
N VAL A 19 -6.75 -1.20 -31.37
CA VAL A 19 -7.40 -0.03 -30.78
C VAL A 19 -6.36 1.04 -30.46
N THR A 20 -5.26 0.66 -29.80
CA THR A 20 -4.18 1.60 -29.44
C THR A 20 -3.59 2.28 -30.67
N LYS A 21 -3.38 1.53 -31.76
CA LYS A 21 -2.90 2.05 -33.02
C LYS A 21 -3.77 3.19 -33.56
N VAL A 22 -5.09 3.06 -33.46
CA VAL A 22 -6.03 4.13 -33.82
C VAL A 22 -5.96 5.29 -32.82
N CYS A 23 -5.90 5.00 -31.52
CA CYS A 23 -5.82 6.05 -30.48
C CYS A 23 -4.61 6.98 -30.69
N ILE A 24 -3.44 6.43 -31.02
CA ILE A 24 -2.21 7.20 -31.18
C ILE A 24 -2.13 8.02 -32.48
N GLU A 25 -3.09 7.85 -33.41
CA GLU A 25 -3.23 8.77 -34.56
C GLU A 25 -3.59 10.18 -34.10
N CYS A 26 -4.33 10.30 -32.98
CA CYS A 26 -4.74 11.58 -32.39
C CYS A 26 -4.01 11.89 -31.08
N HIS A 27 -3.69 10.86 -30.28
CA HIS A 27 -2.98 10.97 -29.00
C HIS A 27 -1.48 10.67 -29.15
N THR A 28 -0.82 11.42 -30.04
CA THR A 28 0.52 11.10 -30.57
C THR A 28 1.65 11.02 -29.52
N GLU A 29 1.43 11.57 -28.33
CA GLU A 29 2.41 11.56 -27.23
C GLU A 29 2.01 10.65 -26.06
N ALA A 30 0.77 10.17 -26.01
CA ALA A 30 0.26 9.46 -24.83
C ALA A 30 1.03 8.16 -24.54
N ALA A 31 1.29 7.35 -25.56
CA ALA A 31 2.06 6.11 -25.39
C ALA A 31 3.51 6.40 -24.94
N LYS A 32 4.16 7.38 -25.56
CA LYS A 32 5.54 7.81 -25.20
C LYS A 32 5.62 8.36 -23.78
N GLN A 33 4.58 9.05 -23.32
CA GLN A 33 4.44 9.52 -21.94
C GLN A 33 4.32 8.34 -20.98
N ILE A 34 3.39 7.41 -21.25
CA ILE A 34 3.22 6.17 -20.46
C ILE A 34 4.51 5.37 -20.38
N HIS A 35 5.29 5.26 -21.46
CA HIS A 35 6.55 4.53 -21.50
C HIS A 35 7.57 4.99 -20.46
N LYS A 36 7.49 6.26 -20.02
CA LYS A 36 8.39 6.84 -19.01
C LYS A 36 7.94 6.58 -17.57
N THR A 37 6.75 6.03 -17.38
CA THR A 37 6.14 5.87 -16.05
C THR A 37 6.47 4.54 -15.40
N THR A 38 6.29 4.47 -14.08
CA THR A 38 6.37 3.23 -13.31
C THR A 38 5.25 2.24 -13.68
N HIS A 39 4.10 2.70 -14.19
CA HIS A 39 3.01 1.84 -14.64
C HIS A 39 3.42 0.98 -15.84
N TRP A 40 4.18 1.56 -16.78
CA TRP A 40 4.72 0.83 -17.93
C TRP A 40 5.97 0.02 -17.58
N THR A 41 6.98 0.69 -17.02
CA THR A 41 8.29 0.07 -16.82
C THR A 41 8.27 -0.96 -15.69
N TRP A 42 7.39 -0.79 -14.70
CA TRP A 42 7.42 -1.48 -13.40
C TRP A 42 8.78 -1.38 -12.69
N GLN A 43 9.51 -0.29 -12.95
CA GLN A 43 10.80 0.02 -12.34
C GLN A 43 10.74 1.38 -11.68
N TYR A 44 11.48 1.52 -10.59
CA TYR A 44 11.63 2.79 -9.87
C TYR A 44 13.04 2.84 -9.32
N LYS A 45 13.83 3.84 -9.73
CA LYS A 45 15.15 4.07 -9.15
C LYS A 45 14.98 4.93 -7.90
N ASN A 46 15.28 4.36 -6.74
CA ASN A 46 15.29 5.12 -5.49
C ASN A 46 16.64 5.86 -5.41
N GLU A 47 16.62 7.19 -5.45
CA GLU A 47 17.84 8.00 -5.43
C GLU A 47 18.49 8.06 -4.04
N GLU A 48 17.72 7.87 -2.96
CA GLU A 48 18.21 7.92 -1.58
C GLU A 48 18.96 6.63 -1.19
N THR A 49 18.42 5.46 -1.58
CA THR A 49 19.05 4.15 -1.31
C THR A 49 19.94 3.67 -2.45
N GLY A 50 19.83 4.28 -3.63
CA GLY A 50 20.48 3.83 -4.87
C GLY A 50 19.88 2.54 -5.47
N GLN A 51 18.83 1.97 -4.86
CA GLN A 51 18.26 0.70 -5.30
C GLN A 51 17.38 0.86 -6.54
N LEU A 52 17.50 -0.09 -7.48
CA LEU A 52 16.53 -0.24 -8.56
C LEU A 52 15.33 -1.08 -8.07
N LEU A 53 14.31 -0.39 -7.57
CA LEU A 53 13.06 -0.96 -7.08
C LEU A 53 12.02 -1.06 -8.20
N GLY A 54 10.75 -1.23 -7.83
CA GLY A 54 9.64 -1.48 -8.75
C GLY A 54 9.25 -2.95 -8.80
N LYS A 55 8.02 -3.23 -9.27
CA LYS A 55 7.43 -4.58 -9.26
C LYS A 55 8.31 -5.59 -10.01
N ARG A 56 9.13 -5.15 -10.97
CA ARG A 56 10.06 -6.03 -11.70
C ARG A 56 11.24 -6.54 -10.89
N ASN A 57 11.68 -5.78 -9.89
CA ASN A 57 12.97 -6.00 -9.24
C ASN A 57 12.83 -6.50 -7.79
N VAL A 58 11.74 -6.14 -7.11
CA VAL A 58 11.51 -6.52 -5.71
C VAL A 58 10.82 -7.87 -5.57
N VAL A 59 11.11 -8.56 -4.46
CA VAL A 59 10.27 -9.66 -3.95
C VAL A 59 9.21 -9.12 -2.98
N ASN A 60 8.18 -9.91 -2.71
CA ASN A 60 7.21 -9.66 -1.65
C ASN A 60 6.86 -10.96 -0.92
N ASN A 61 6.27 -10.87 0.27
CA ASN A 61 5.77 -12.05 1.00
C ASN A 61 4.31 -12.40 0.65
N PHE A 62 3.89 -12.14 -0.59
CA PHE A 62 2.63 -12.62 -1.16
C PHE A 62 2.91 -13.70 -2.22
N CYS A 63 3.01 -13.29 -3.49
CA CYS A 63 3.31 -14.18 -4.61
C CYS A 63 4.82 -14.34 -4.87
N ILE A 64 5.66 -13.84 -3.95
CA ILE A 64 7.12 -13.93 -3.98
C ILE A 64 7.73 -13.06 -5.08
N SER A 65 7.61 -13.45 -6.34
CA SER A 65 8.35 -12.82 -7.44
C SER A 65 7.59 -12.89 -8.78
N LYS A 66 7.79 -11.86 -9.60
CA LYS A 66 7.21 -11.77 -10.96
C LYS A 66 8.07 -12.40 -12.04
N GLN A 67 9.38 -12.56 -11.83
CA GLN A 67 10.41 -12.80 -12.86
C GLN A 67 10.00 -13.93 -13.82
N SER A 68 9.89 -15.16 -13.31
CA SER A 68 9.45 -16.33 -14.08
C SER A 68 7.92 -16.48 -14.17
N ASN A 69 7.15 -15.53 -13.62
CA ASN A 69 5.69 -15.59 -13.48
C ASN A 69 4.98 -14.45 -14.24
N ILE A 70 5.71 -13.71 -15.08
CA ILE A 70 5.24 -12.43 -15.62
C ILE A 70 3.98 -12.58 -16.47
N GLY A 71 3.83 -13.69 -17.20
CA GLY A 71 2.62 -14.00 -17.96
C GLY A 71 1.34 -14.10 -17.11
N ALA A 72 1.43 -14.38 -15.80
CA ALA A 72 0.30 -14.25 -14.90
C ALA A 72 0.21 -12.84 -14.28
N CYS A 73 1.35 -12.30 -13.84
CA CYS A 73 1.40 -11.03 -13.12
C CYS A 73 1.01 -9.82 -13.98
N SER A 74 1.30 -9.85 -15.28
CA SER A 74 1.04 -8.77 -16.25
C SER A 74 -0.44 -8.63 -16.61
N SER A 75 -1.32 -9.45 -16.03
CA SER A 75 -2.76 -9.18 -16.00
C SER A 75 -3.10 -7.82 -15.38
N CYS A 76 -2.21 -7.26 -14.55
CA CYS A 76 -2.33 -5.91 -13.98
C CYS A 76 -1.27 -4.92 -14.51
N HIS A 77 -0.61 -5.24 -15.63
CA HIS A 77 0.28 -4.27 -16.31
C HIS A 77 -0.55 -3.41 -17.26
N VAL A 78 -0.12 -2.19 -17.59
CA VAL A 78 -0.83 -1.30 -18.53
C VAL A 78 -0.43 -1.52 -19.99
N GLY A 79 -0.05 -2.76 -20.34
CA GLY A 79 0.30 -3.14 -21.70
C GLY A 79 -0.23 -4.51 -22.12
N TYR A 80 -0.29 -4.73 -23.43
CA TYR A 80 -0.70 -5.98 -24.05
C TYR A 80 0.50 -6.88 -24.31
N GLY A 81 0.33 -8.21 -24.23
CA GLY A 81 1.34 -9.15 -24.73
C GLY A 81 2.55 -9.44 -23.82
N TRP A 82 2.73 -8.79 -22.68
CA TRP A 82 3.88 -9.08 -21.79
C TRP A 82 3.76 -10.47 -21.14
N LYS A 83 4.51 -11.45 -21.67
CA LYS A 83 4.46 -12.86 -21.23
C LYS A 83 5.80 -13.38 -20.70
N ASP A 84 6.90 -12.78 -21.13
CA ASP A 84 8.28 -13.11 -20.79
C ASP A 84 9.19 -11.90 -21.08
N ASP A 85 10.50 -12.11 -21.09
CA ASP A 85 11.50 -11.05 -21.29
C ASP A 85 11.67 -10.60 -22.76
N SER A 86 10.97 -11.21 -23.73
CA SER A 86 10.93 -10.76 -25.13
C SER A 86 9.98 -9.58 -25.36
N PHE A 87 9.29 -9.10 -24.32
CA PHE A 87 8.33 -8.01 -24.43
C PHE A 87 9.01 -6.70 -24.87
N ASP A 88 8.52 -6.14 -25.98
CA ASP A 88 9.00 -4.88 -26.51
C ASP A 88 8.39 -3.69 -25.76
N PHE A 89 9.18 -3.13 -24.83
CA PHE A 89 8.85 -1.92 -24.09
C PHE A 89 8.89 -0.63 -24.92
N THR A 90 9.32 -0.70 -26.19
CA THR A 90 9.38 0.46 -27.09
C THR A 90 8.17 0.56 -28.01
N SER A 91 7.41 -0.53 -28.19
CA SER A 91 6.20 -0.54 -29.02
C SER A 91 5.06 0.25 -28.38
N GLU A 92 4.72 1.38 -29.01
CA GLU A 92 3.60 2.24 -28.60
C GLU A 92 2.24 1.52 -28.71
N GLU A 93 2.08 0.65 -29.72
CA GLU A 93 0.85 -0.13 -29.93
C GLU A 93 0.58 -1.12 -28.78
N ASN A 94 1.62 -1.50 -28.01
CA ASN A 94 1.46 -2.38 -26.86
C ASN A 94 0.90 -1.67 -25.62
N VAL A 95 0.73 -0.35 -25.62
CA VAL A 95 0.10 0.37 -24.49
C VAL A 95 -1.39 0.02 -24.42
N ASP A 96 -1.87 -0.33 -23.23
CA ASP A 96 -3.28 -0.61 -22.98
C ASP A 96 -3.99 0.67 -22.55
N CYS A 97 -4.51 1.43 -23.51
CA CYS A 97 -5.23 2.67 -23.22
C CYS A 97 -6.56 2.41 -22.49
N LEU A 98 -7.18 1.25 -22.75
CA LEU A 98 -8.54 0.94 -22.32
C LEU A 98 -8.63 0.59 -20.84
N VAL A 99 -7.57 0.00 -20.25
CA VAL A 99 -7.58 -0.41 -18.83
C VAL A 99 -7.84 0.74 -17.86
N CYS A 100 -7.44 1.96 -18.21
CA CYS A 100 -7.65 3.16 -17.41
C CYS A 100 -8.84 3.99 -17.92
N HIS A 101 -9.09 4.00 -19.22
CA HIS A 101 -10.04 4.93 -19.83
C HIS A 101 -11.42 4.33 -20.17
N ASP A 102 -11.63 3.02 -20.01
CA ASP A 102 -12.96 2.42 -20.24
C ASP A 102 -14.03 2.99 -19.30
N GLN A 103 -15.11 3.52 -19.86
CA GLN A 103 -16.33 3.87 -19.14
C GLN A 103 -17.54 3.02 -19.55
N SER A 104 -17.36 2.03 -20.43
CA SER A 104 -18.43 1.13 -20.85
C SER A 104 -18.78 0.06 -19.81
N GLY A 105 -17.88 -0.20 -18.86
CA GLY A 105 -18.04 -1.20 -17.81
C GLY A 105 -17.87 -2.65 -18.30
N ILE A 106 -17.45 -2.86 -19.54
CA ILE A 106 -17.30 -4.18 -20.14
C ILE A 106 -15.85 -4.54 -20.50
N TYR A 107 -14.88 -3.64 -20.28
CA TYR A 107 -13.48 -3.97 -20.47
C TYR A 107 -13.00 -4.98 -19.41
N ASP A 108 -12.45 -6.10 -19.87
CA ASP A 108 -11.86 -7.12 -19.01
C ASP A 108 -10.59 -7.66 -19.68
N LYS A 109 -9.44 -7.21 -19.15
CA LYS A 109 -8.13 -7.60 -19.65
C LYS A 109 -7.89 -9.11 -19.58
N LYS A 110 -8.45 -9.81 -18.58
CA LYS A 110 -8.29 -11.26 -18.46
C LYS A 110 -9.02 -11.96 -19.60
N LYS A 111 -10.27 -11.57 -19.90
CA LYS A 111 -11.02 -12.12 -21.05
C LYS A 111 -10.30 -11.87 -22.36
N LEU A 112 -9.76 -10.66 -22.57
CA LEU A 112 -9.01 -10.34 -23.77
C LEU A 112 -7.77 -11.24 -23.95
N ARG A 113 -7.03 -11.49 -22.85
CA ARG A 113 -5.87 -12.40 -22.87
C ARG A 113 -6.24 -13.86 -23.14
N GLU A 114 -7.45 -14.27 -22.78
CA GLU A 114 -8.00 -15.60 -23.05
C GLU A 114 -8.56 -15.72 -24.48
N GLY A 115 -8.45 -14.69 -25.31
CA GLY A 115 -8.99 -14.66 -26.67
C GLY A 115 -10.53 -14.63 -26.70
N LYS A 116 -11.18 -14.24 -25.60
CA LYS A 116 -12.64 -14.13 -25.54
C LYS A 116 -13.08 -12.79 -26.13
N THR A 117 -14.18 -12.82 -26.87
CA THR A 117 -14.74 -11.64 -27.54
C THR A 117 -15.12 -10.56 -26.53
N SER A 118 -14.44 -9.43 -26.61
CA SER A 118 -14.87 -8.15 -26.03
C SER A 118 -15.27 -7.24 -27.18
N ASN A 119 -16.37 -6.50 -27.07
CA ASN A 119 -16.73 -5.51 -28.08
C ASN A 119 -15.80 -4.28 -27.93
N LEU A 120 -14.59 -4.41 -28.45
CA LEU A 120 -13.53 -3.40 -28.35
C LEU A 120 -13.92 -2.08 -29.02
N ALA A 121 -14.72 -2.12 -30.10
CA ALA A 121 -15.26 -0.91 -30.71
C ALA A 121 -16.21 -0.16 -29.77
N LYS A 122 -17.10 -0.88 -29.07
CA LYS A 122 -17.98 -0.27 -28.06
C LYS A 122 -17.16 0.33 -26.92
N ILE A 123 -16.14 -0.38 -26.43
CA ILE A 123 -15.26 0.11 -25.36
C ILE A 123 -14.53 1.38 -25.82
N ALA A 124 -13.89 1.35 -26.99
CA ALA A 124 -13.13 2.47 -27.53
C ALA A 124 -13.98 3.74 -27.75
N LYS A 125 -15.25 3.58 -28.15
CA LYS A 125 -16.19 4.70 -28.30
C LYS A 125 -16.67 5.31 -26.98
N ASN A 126 -16.53 4.59 -25.88
CA ASN A 126 -16.95 5.01 -24.54
C ASN A 126 -15.74 5.28 -23.64
N VAL A 127 -14.60 5.64 -24.20
CA VAL A 127 -13.43 6.05 -23.40
C VAL A 127 -13.65 7.44 -22.82
N GLY A 128 -13.15 7.66 -21.61
CA GLY A 128 -13.24 8.94 -20.91
C GLY A 128 -12.23 9.09 -19.79
N ALA A 129 -12.53 9.97 -18.83
CA ALA A 129 -11.71 10.14 -17.64
C ALA A 129 -11.66 8.85 -16.80
N THR A 130 -10.55 8.65 -16.10
CA THR A 130 -10.36 7.50 -15.21
C THR A 130 -11.39 7.50 -14.07
N SER A 131 -11.79 6.30 -13.65
CA SER A 131 -12.69 6.07 -12.51
C SER A 131 -12.03 5.24 -11.41
N ARG A 132 -12.61 5.19 -10.21
CA ARG A 132 -12.16 4.29 -9.14
C ARG A 132 -12.11 2.83 -9.62
N THR A 133 -13.11 2.38 -10.35
CA THR A 133 -13.16 1.02 -10.93
C THR A 133 -12.03 0.75 -11.92
N SER A 134 -11.69 1.72 -12.77
CA SER A 134 -10.59 1.57 -13.75
C SER A 134 -9.23 1.35 -13.06
N CYS A 135 -8.91 2.18 -12.05
CA CYS A 135 -7.73 2.01 -11.20
C CYS A 135 -7.83 0.70 -10.39
N GLY A 136 -9.01 0.44 -9.85
CA GLY A 136 -9.36 -0.70 -9.02
C GLY A 136 -9.24 -2.05 -9.71
N SER A 137 -9.32 -2.10 -11.03
CA SER A 137 -9.06 -3.29 -11.85
C SER A 137 -7.73 -3.96 -11.49
N CYS A 138 -6.75 -3.16 -11.07
CA CYS A 138 -5.42 -3.57 -10.65
C CYS A 138 -5.10 -3.25 -9.18
N HIS A 139 -5.68 -2.19 -8.59
CA HIS A 139 -5.32 -1.73 -7.25
C HIS A 139 -6.15 -2.37 -6.12
N PHE A 140 -7.41 -2.73 -6.39
CA PHE A 140 -8.30 -3.39 -5.41
C PHE A 140 -8.07 -4.91 -5.34
N LYS A 141 -7.30 -5.44 -6.29
CA LYS A 141 -6.98 -6.86 -6.45
C LYS A 141 -5.48 -7.03 -6.55
N GLY A 142 -4.89 -7.87 -5.71
CA GLY A 142 -3.46 -8.12 -5.68
C GLY A 142 -3.16 -9.41 -4.93
N GLY A 143 -1.95 -9.97 -5.04
CA GLY A 143 -1.60 -11.19 -4.28
C GLY A 143 -2.52 -12.40 -4.53
N GLY A 144 -3.22 -12.42 -5.67
CA GLY A 144 -4.15 -13.50 -6.03
C GLY A 144 -5.60 -13.34 -5.56
N GLY A 145 -6.01 -12.17 -5.03
CA GLY A 145 -7.39 -11.94 -4.60
C GLY A 145 -7.75 -10.46 -4.38
N LYS A 146 -9.00 -10.20 -4.00
CA LYS A 146 -9.51 -8.88 -3.58
C LYS A 146 -8.95 -8.54 -2.18
N ALA A 147 -8.63 -7.28 -1.92
CA ALA A 147 -8.19 -6.77 -0.60
C ALA A 147 -6.95 -7.43 0.04
N VAL A 148 -6.32 -8.42 -0.61
CA VAL A 148 -5.20 -9.19 -0.04
C VAL A 148 -4.01 -8.31 0.33
N LYS A 149 -3.72 -7.27 -0.45
CA LYS A 149 -2.40 -6.64 -0.48
C LYS A 149 -2.30 -5.34 0.33
N HIS A 150 -2.96 -4.26 -0.09
CA HIS A 150 -2.76 -2.92 0.49
C HIS A 150 -3.40 -2.76 1.88
N GLY A 151 -4.56 -3.38 2.12
CA GLY A 151 -5.28 -3.28 3.41
C GLY A 151 -6.10 -2.00 3.58
N ASP A 152 -5.95 -1.02 2.69
CA ASP A 152 -6.72 0.21 2.61
C ASP A 152 -7.35 0.43 1.22
N LEU A 153 -7.27 -0.57 0.33
CA LEU A 153 -7.85 -0.53 -1.01
C LEU A 153 -8.45 -1.88 -1.38
N ASP A 154 -9.75 -1.88 -1.65
CA ASP A 154 -10.54 -3.05 -2.00
C ASP A 154 -11.76 -2.67 -2.89
N PRO A 155 -12.52 -3.65 -3.41
CA PRO A 155 -13.63 -3.36 -4.33
C PRO A 155 -14.79 -2.53 -3.76
N SER A 156 -14.88 -2.32 -2.45
CA SER A 156 -15.85 -1.40 -1.85
C SER A 156 -15.71 0.02 -2.40
N PHE A 157 -14.52 0.39 -2.87
CA PHE A 157 -14.26 1.68 -3.53
C PHE A 157 -14.90 1.85 -4.91
N ASP A 158 -15.59 0.85 -5.47
CA ASP A 158 -16.42 1.07 -6.66
C ASP A 158 -17.55 2.08 -6.35
N ALA A 159 -18.20 1.94 -5.19
CA ALA A 159 -19.20 2.88 -4.67
C ALA A 159 -19.16 2.87 -3.13
N PRO A 160 -18.13 3.47 -2.51
CA PRO A 160 -17.94 3.39 -1.08
C PRO A 160 -18.93 4.33 -0.38
N ASP A 161 -19.33 3.98 0.84
CA ASP A 161 -20.01 4.92 1.73
C ASP A 161 -18.98 5.76 2.51
N LYS A 162 -19.49 6.72 3.27
CA LYS A 162 -18.70 7.58 4.16
C LYS A 162 -17.92 6.82 5.23
N PHE A 163 -18.39 5.65 5.65
CA PHE A 163 -17.66 4.84 6.62
C PHE A 163 -16.36 4.34 5.98
N VAL A 164 -16.42 3.79 4.77
CA VAL A 164 -15.24 3.29 4.06
C VAL A 164 -14.23 4.41 3.83
N ASP A 165 -14.61 5.54 3.21
CA ASP A 165 -13.71 6.68 2.99
C ASP A 165 -14.47 7.99 2.78
N VAL A 166 -14.15 9.02 3.57
CA VAL A 166 -14.86 10.32 3.49
C VAL A 166 -14.63 11.12 2.21
N HIS A 167 -13.53 10.89 1.49
CA HIS A 167 -13.22 11.60 0.25
C HIS A 167 -13.86 10.91 -0.95
N MET A 168 -13.87 9.59 -0.94
CA MET A 168 -14.40 8.79 -2.05
C MET A 168 -15.88 8.40 -1.89
N ASP A 169 -16.49 8.69 -0.74
CA ASP A 169 -17.94 8.52 -0.46
C ASP A 169 -18.80 8.89 -1.67
N ALA A 170 -19.49 7.90 -2.23
CA ALA A 170 -20.25 8.02 -3.48
C ALA A 170 -21.46 8.96 -3.36
N ASP A 171 -22.01 9.10 -2.16
CA ASP A 171 -23.09 10.05 -1.85
C ASP A 171 -22.57 11.42 -1.36
N GLY A 172 -21.24 11.55 -1.25
CA GLY A 172 -20.55 12.71 -0.67
C GLY A 172 -19.70 13.47 -1.69
N LEU A 173 -18.39 13.51 -1.45
CA LEU A 173 -17.44 14.19 -2.34
C LEU A 173 -17.19 13.42 -3.64
N ASP A 174 -17.44 12.10 -3.64
CA ASP A 174 -17.32 11.19 -4.79
C ASP A 174 -15.99 11.33 -5.54
N PHE A 175 -14.87 11.49 -4.83
CA PHE A 175 -13.57 11.66 -5.48
C PHE A 175 -13.18 10.43 -6.30
N THR A 176 -12.61 10.67 -7.47
CA THR A 176 -11.87 9.64 -8.22
C THR A 176 -10.43 9.59 -7.72
N CYS A 177 -9.70 8.51 -8.02
CA CYS A 177 -8.28 8.41 -7.66
C CYS A 177 -7.49 9.60 -8.22
N SER A 178 -7.77 10.00 -9.45
CA SER A 178 -7.14 11.12 -10.16
C SER A 178 -7.43 12.51 -9.57
N THR A 179 -8.39 12.63 -8.64
CA THR A 179 -8.65 13.88 -7.93
C THR A 179 -7.46 14.25 -7.04
N CYS A 180 -6.89 13.27 -6.33
CA CYS A 180 -5.69 13.45 -5.48
C CYS A 180 -4.41 13.04 -6.23
N HIS A 181 -4.44 11.90 -6.92
CA HIS A 181 -3.34 11.40 -7.74
C HIS A 181 -3.35 12.09 -9.10
N THR A 182 -3.10 13.39 -9.11
CA THR A 182 -3.06 14.17 -10.34
C THR A 182 -2.03 13.63 -11.30
N THR A 183 -2.31 13.84 -12.58
CA THR A 183 -1.45 13.40 -13.67
C THR A 183 -1.06 14.58 -14.51
N ASP A 184 0.25 14.73 -14.75
CA ASP A 184 0.76 15.49 -15.88
C ASP A 184 1.54 14.53 -16.78
N ALA A 185 1.32 14.65 -18.09
CA ALA A 185 1.91 13.75 -19.08
C ALA A 185 1.81 12.26 -18.69
N HIS A 186 0.62 11.81 -18.25
CA HIS A 186 0.33 10.46 -17.74
C HIS A 186 1.18 9.98 -16.54
N SER A 187 1.99 10.85 -15.94
CA SER A 187 2.73 10.57 -14.71
C SER A 187 1.81 10.74 -13.51
N VAL A 188 1.34 9.63 -12.95
CA VAL A 188 0.50 9.60 -11.76
C VAL A 188 1.36 9.89 -10.52
N THR A 189 1.00 10.91 -9.74
CA THR A 189 1.68 11.27 -8.50
C THR A 189 1.45 10.25 -7.39
N GLY A 190 2.35 10.21 -6.41
CA GLY A 190 2.33 9.26 -5.30
C GLY A 190 3.02 7.94 -5.63
N SER A 191 3.82 7.44 -4.68
CA SER A 191 4.54 6.19 -4.83
C SER A 191 4.74 5.52 -3.48
N ARG A 192 4.51 4.21 -3.41
CA ARG A 192 4.85 3.41 -2.22
C ARG A 192 6.35 3.16 -2.06
N TYR A 193 7.16 3.46 -3.08
CA TYR A 193 8.61 3.29 -3.07
C TYR A 193 9.35 4.57 -2.65
N ALA A 194 8.66 5.70 -2.71
CA ALA A 194 9.10 7.00 -2.24
C ALA A 194 7.85 7.83 -1.92
N THR A 195 7.33 7.62 -0.72
CA THR A 195 6.13 8.32 -0.25
C THR A 195 6.55 9.70 0.23
N GLN A 196 5.76 10.73 -0.05
CA GLN A 196 5.95 12.02 0.61
C GLN A 196 5.43 11.92 2.05
N ALA A 197 6.31 11.52 2.97
CA ALA A 197 5.94 11.24 4.35
C ALA A 197 5.62 12.51 5.16
N LYS A 198 6.27 13.63 4.85
CA LYS A 198 6.00 14.94 5.43
C LYS A 198 5.88 15.97 4.32
N ASP A 199 4.75 16.65 4.29
CA ASP A 199 4.51 17.78 3.40
C ASP A 199 4.51 19.07 4.21
N THR A 200 5.28 20.04 3.75
CA THR A 200 5.46 21.36 4.38
C THR A 200 5.12 22.50 3.42
N THR A 201 4.62 22.17 2.23
CA THR A 201 4.43 23.14 1.14
C THR A 201 3.09 23.87 1.24
N GLY A 202 2.14 23.34 2.03
CA GLY A 202 0.83 23.93 2.24
C GLY A 202 -0.16 23.64 1.11
N ILE A 203 -1.26 24.37 1.10
CA ILE A 203 -2.37 24.16 0.15
C ILE A 203 -1.90 24.41 -1.30
N ASP A 204 -2.28 23.50 -2.19
CA ASP A 204 -2.06 23.62 -3.63
C ASP A 204 -3.10 24.53 -4.28
N TYR A 205 -2.65 25.33 -5.25
CA TYR A 205 -3.51 26.21 -6.03
C TYR A 205 -3.03 26.31 -7.48
N PRO A 206 -3.92 26.64 -8.43
CA PRO A 206 -3.54 26.81 -9.84
C PRO A 206 -2.38 27.80 -10.00
N GLY A 207 -1.31 27.37 -10.69
CA GLY A 207 -0.11 28.18 -10.93
C GLY A 207 1.00 28.04 -9.88
N LYS A 208 0.76 27.33 -8.75
CA LYS A 208 1.85 26.83 -7.90
C LYS A 208 2.67 25.83 -8.72
N LYS A 209 4.00 25.88 -8.59
CA LYS A 209 4.87 24.90 -9.23
C LYS A 209 4.52 23.52 -8.69
N ASP A 210 4.24 22.57 -9.58
CA ASP A 210 4.00 21.20 -9.19
C ASP A 210 5.26 20.63 -8.53
N ASP A 211 5.12 20.27 -7.26
CA ASP A 211 6.14 19.64 -6.42
C ASP A 211 5.80 18.16 -6.13
N ASN A 212 4.81 17.62 -6.85
CA ASN A 212 4.23 16.29 -6.67
C ASN A 212 3.57 16.05 -5.30
N SER A 213 3.28 17.09 -4.52
CA SER A 213 2.66 16.98 -3.19
C SER A 213 1.14 16.89 -3.18
N ARG A 214 0.50 17.01 -4.34
CA ARG A 214 -0.97 17.03 -4.43
C ARG A 214 -1.68 15.78 -3.90
N ALA A 215 -0.98 14.66 -3.80
CA ALA A 215 -1.50 13.44 -3.20
C ALA A 215 -1.38 13.40 -1.66
N THR A 216 -1.01 14.51 -1.00
CA THR A 216 -0.92 14.64 0.47
C THR A 216 -2.18 15.30 1.03
N CYS A 217 -2.42 15.12 2.33
CA CYS A 217 -3.50 15.81 3.05
C CYS A 217 -3.31 17.32 3.07
N VAL A 218 -2.06 17.78 3.20
CA VAL A 218 -1.68 19.19 3.36
C VAL A 218 -2.00 20.00 2.11
N SER A 219 -1.93 19.39 0.92
CA SER A 219 -2.29 20.02 -0.36
C SER A 219 -3.71 20.58 -0.40
N CYS A 220 -4.64 20.03 0.39
CA CYS A 220 -6.04 20.48 0.46
C CYS A 220 -6.41 21.09 1.82
N HIS A 221 -5.83 20.57 2.91
CA HIS A 221 -6.20 20.94 4.27
C HIS A 221 -5.23 21.94 4.94
N GLY A 222 -4.05 22.15 4.36
CA GLY A 222 -2.97 22.91 4.98
C GLY A 222 -2.31 22.16 6.14
N VAL A 223 -1.34 22.82 6.77
CA VAL A 223 -0.57 22.27 7.90
C VAL A 223 -1.28 22.44 9.25
N GLU A 224 -2.21 23.39 9.36
CA GLU A 224 -2.97 23.71 10.58
C GLU A 224 -4.48 23.48 10.36
N ALA A 225 -4.86 22.22 10.12
CA ALA A 225 -6.25 21.87 9.77
C ALA A 225 -7.23 21.97 10.96
N HIS A 226 -6.75 21.96 12.21
CA HIS A 226 -7.61 21.93 13.41
C HIS A 226 -7.86 23.33 13.96
N VAL A 227 -8.93 23.98 13.53
CA VAL A 227 -9.28 25.35 13.94
C VAL A 227 -9.78 25.47 15.39
N ALA A 228 -10.27 24.38 15.97
CA ALA A 228 -10.86 24.37 17.31
C ALA A 228 -9.89 23.91 18.41
N ASN A 229 -8.73 23.37 18.03
CA ASN A 229 -7.76 22.80 18.96
C ASN A 229 -6.34 22.89 18.40
N ASP A 230 -5.66 23.98 18.71
CA ASP A 230 -4.28 24.23 18.29
C ASP A 230 -3.33 23.12 18.73
N LYS A 231 -3.62 22.43 19.84
CA LYS A 231 -2.76 21.34 20.29
C LYS A 231 -2.71 20.17 19.31
N LEU A 232 -3.78 19.93 18.53
CA LEU A 232 -3.75 18.92 17.47
C LEU A 232 -2.86 19.34 16.30
N ASN A 233 -2.74 20.65 16.03
CA ASN A 233 -1.81 21.15 15.02
C ASN A 233 -0.36 20.91 15.42
N ASP A 234 0.01 21.10 16.71
CA ASP A 234 1.35 20.74 17.21
C ASP A 234 1.71 19.27 16.95
N HIS A 235 0.73 18.35 16.96
CA HIS A 235 1.02 16.93 16.73
C HIS A 235 1.49 16.65 15.31
N THR A 236 1.11 17.49 14.34
CA THR A 236 1.50 17.32 12.93
C THR A 236 3.02 17.46 12.71
N ASP A 237 3.76 17.98 13.70
CA ASP A 237 5.22 18.00 13.69
C ASP A 237 5.84 16.60 13.70
N LYS A 238 5.15 15.63 14.32
CA LYS A 238 5.64 14.27 14.61
C LYS A 238 4.66 13.16 14.22
N ILE A 239 3.37 13.46 14.02
CA ILE A 239 2.32 12.49 13.71
C ILE A 239 1.74 12.79 12.33
N ALA A 240 1.71 11.80 11.45
CA ALA A 240 1.07 11.93 10.14
C ALA A 240 -0.45 12.03 10.28
N CYS A 241 -1.13 12.78 9.41
CA CYS A 241 -2.59 12.88 9.40
C CYS A 241 -3.25 11.48 9.32
N GLN A 242 -2.67 10.59 8.52
CA GLN A 242 -3.07 9.21 8.33
C GLN A 242 -3.13 8.43 9.65
N THR A 243 -2.19 8.67 10.57
CA THR A 243 -2.13 7.99 11.87
C THR A 243 -3.39 8.23 12.69
N CYS A 244 -3.89 9.48 12.72
CA CYS A 244 -5.08 9.83 13.48
C CYS A 244 -6.37 9.53 12.71
N HIS A 245 -6.36 9.71 11.38
CA HIS A 245 -7.59 9.69 10.57
C HIS A 245 -7.85 8.37 9.85
N ILE A 246 -6.95 7.38 9.94
CA ILE A 246 -7.16 6.01 9.45
C ILE A 246 -6.99 5.05 10.63
N PRO A 247 -8.00 4.96 11.53
CA PRO A 247 -7.86 4.27 12.81
C PRO A 247 -7.78 2.75 12.66
N LEU A 248 -8.32 2.20 11.56
CA LEU A 248 -8.42 0.77 11.27
C LEU A 248 -8.11 0.49 9.80
N LEU A 249 -7.53 -0.69 9.54
CA LEU A 249 -7.34 -1.27 8.21
C LEU A 249 -8.56 -2.11 7.82
N ALA A 250 -8.75 -2.32 6.53
CA ALA A 250 -9.77 -3.19 5.96
C ALA A 250 -11.18 -2.84 6.48
N ARG A 251 -11.52 -1.55 6.40
CA ARG A 251 -12.84 -0.99 6.81
C ARG A 251 -13.94 -1.23 5.76
N GLY A 252 -13.59 -1.72 4.58
CA GLY A 252 -14.55 -2.11 3.55
C GLY A 252 -15.15 -3.50 3.80
N ASP A 253 -15.89 -4.00 2.80
CA ASP A 253 -16.59 -5.29 2.84
C ASP A 253 -15.65 -6.50 2.78
N TYR A 254 -14.35 -6.29 2.56
CA TYR A 254 -13.41 -7.37 2.27
C TYR A 254 -12.27 -7.40 3.30
N PRO A 255 -12.01 -8.55 3.94
CA PRO A 255 -10.89 -8.67 4.86
C PRO A 255 -9.55 -8.66 4.11
N SER A 256 -8.50 -8.22 4.79
CA SER A 256 -7.13 -8.23 4.25
C SER A 256 -6.31 -9.38 4.81
N LYS A 257 -5.45 -9.96 3.97
CA LYS A 257 -4.53 -11.01 4.39
C LYS A 257 -3.37 -10.41 5.19
N MET A 258 -3.09 -10.96 6.37
CA MET A 258 -1.97 -10.54 7.24
C MET A 258 -0.94 -11.65 7.47
N TRP A 259 -1.27 -12.87 7.09
CA TRP A 259 -0.38 -14.02 7.16
C TRP A 259 -0.44 -14.86 5.88
N TRP A 260 0.70 -15.28 5.37
CA TRP A 260 0.82 -16.27 4.30
C TRP A 260 2.01 -17.19 4.53
N ASP A 261 1.75 -18.45 4.87
CA ASP A 261 2.77 -19.47 5.09
C ASP A 261 2.87 -20.42 3.90
N TRP A 262 3.87 -20.22 3.05
CA TRP A 262 4.15 -21.12 1.92
C TRP A 262 4.75 -22.47 2.34
N SER A 263 5.28 -22.60 3.56
CA SER A 263 5.93 -23.83 4.03
C SER A 263 4.97 -25.00 4.18
N THR A 264 3.68 -24.69 4.33
CA THR A 264 2.63 -25.69 4.46
C THR A 264 1.96 -26.04 3.13
N ALA A 265 2.33 -25.37 2.04
CA ALA A 265 1.81 -25.67 0.72
C ALA A 265 2.17 -27.11 0.30
N GLY A 266 1.33 -27.72 -0.52
CA GLY A 266 1.53 -29.07 -1.06
C GLY A 266 0.74 -30.17 -0.34
N LYS A 267 0.10 -29.90 0.81
CA LYS A 267 -0.82 -30.88 1.42
C LYS A 267 -2.04 -31.07 0.52
N MET A 268 -2.39 -32.32 0.24
CA MET A 268 -3.51 -32.73 -0.59
C MET A 268 -4.64 -33.30 0.26
N ALA A 269 -5.83 -33.44 -0.31
CA ALA A 269 -6.89 -34.25 0.27
C ALA A 269 -6.52 -35.75 0.24
N ASP A 270 -7.27 -36.57 0.97
CA ASP A 270 -7.06 -38.03 1.06
C ASP A 270 -7.13 -38.73 -0.30
N ASP A 271 -7.87 -38.17 -1.26
CA ASP A 271 -7.98 -38.67 -2.63
C ASP A 271 -6.83 -38.22 -3.56
N GLY A 272 -5.85 -37.49 -3.01
CA GLY A 272 -4.69 -36.96 -3.73
C GLY A 272 -4.96 -35.69 -4.53
N THR A 273 -6.15 -35.10 -4.44
CA THR A 273 -6.49 -33.86 -5.15
C THR A 273 -6.07 -32.60 -4.37
N PRO A 274 -5.74 -31.48 -5.06
CA PRO A 274 -5.51 -30.21 -4.40
C PRO A 274 -6.76 -29.73 -3.65
N MET A 275 -6.57 -29.33 -2.41
CA MET A 275 -7.65 -28.88 -1.51
C MET A 275 -7.58 -27.36 -1.25
N SER A 276 -8.72 -26.83 -0.81
CA SER A 276 -8.89 -25.48 -0.30
C SER A 276 -9.78 -25.57 0.94
N ILE A 277 -9.42 -24.84 1.99
CA ILE A 277 -10.18 -24.76 3.24
C ILE A 277 -10.60 -23.31 3.42
N LEU A 278 -11.88 -23.10 3.74
CA LEU A 278 -12.45 -21.80 4.05
C LEU A 278 -12.74 -21.71 5.55
N ASP A 279 -12.69 -20.50 6.12
CA ASP A 279 -13.27 -20.22 7.44
C ASP A 279 -14.80 -20.05 7.36
N ASP A 280 -15.43 -19.82 8.51
CA ASP A 280 -16.89 -19.62 8.63
C ASP A 280 -17.40 -18.40 7.83
N ASN A 281 -16.52 -17.45 7.52
CA ASN A 281 -16.82 -16.25 6.75
C ASN A 281 -16.54 -16.43 5.24
N GLY A 282 -16.15 -17.63 4.81
CA GLY A 282 -15.86 -17.96 3.41
C GLY A 282 -14.48 -17.51 2.93
N ASN A 283 -13.57 -17.09 3.82
CA ASN A 283 -12.21 -16.73 3.46
C ASN A 283 -11.35 -17.98 3.34
N GLU A 284 -10.58 -18.10 2.26
CA GLU A 284 -9.64 -19.20 2.08
C GLU A 284 -8.51 -19.12 3.12
N ILE A 285 -8.47 -20.05 4.07
CA ILE A 285 -7.45 -20.15 5.13
C ILE A 285 -6.35 -21.16 4.81
N TYR A 286 -6.58 -22.05 3.85
CA TYR A 286 -5.55 -22.92 3.30
C TYR A 286 -5.81 -23.21 1.82
N ASN A 287 -4.74 -23.31 1.03
CA ASN A 287 -4.80 -23.78 -0.36
C ASN A 287 -3.56 -24.62 -0.68
N SER A 288 -3.71 -25.83 -1.23
CA SER A 288 -2.56 -26.69 -1.55
C SER A 288 -1.48 -25.99 -2.39
N LYS A 289 -1.86 -25.05 -3.25
CA LYS A 289 -0.92 -24.33 -4.13
C LYS A 289 -0.16 -23.22 -3.43
N LYS A 290 -0.59 -22.79 -2.25
CA LYS A 290 -0.15 -21.53 -1.63
C LYS A 290 0.14 -21.64 -0.14
N GLY A 291 -0.38 -22.66 0.56
CA GLY A 291 -0.22 -22.87 2.00
C GLY A 291 -1.30 -22.19 2.83
N ASP A 292 -0.97 -21.85 4.08
CA ASP A 292 -1.91 -21.31 5.06
C ASP A 292 -2.01 -19.78 5.00
N PHE A 293 -3.18 -19.26 5.38
CA PHE A 293 -3.50 -17.84 5.38
C PHE A 293 -4.18 -17.41 6.69
N SER A 294 -4.01 -16.14 7.05
CA SER A 294 -4.87 -15.48 8.04
C SER A 294 -5.35 -14.14 7.49
N TRP A 295 -6.61 -13.84 7.80
CA TRP A 295 -7.34 -12.68 7.34
C TRP A 295 -7.80 -11.85 8.53
N VAL A 296 -7.85 -10.54 8.34
CA VAL A 296 -8.32 -9.59 9.34
C VAL A 296 -9.24 -8.58 8.69
N GLN A 297 -10.18 -8.07 9.47
CA GLN A 297 -11.03 -6.94 9.13
C GLN A 297 -11.02 -5.99 10.33
N ASP A 298 -11.14 -4.69 10.08
CA ASP A 298 -11.20 -3.67 11.15
C ASP A 298 -10.04 -3.77 12.16
N VAL A 299 -8.81 -3.96 11.67
CA VAL A 299 -7.62 -4.14 12.52
C VAL A 299 -6.84 -2.84 12.69
N VAL A 300 -6.24 -2.67 13.86
CA VAL A 300 -5.37 -1.53 14.15
C VAL A 300 -4.07 -1.60 13.31
N PRO A 301 -3.68 -0.51 12.63
CA PRO A 301 -2.38 -0.43 11.95
C PRO A 301 -1.21 -0.54 12.93
N VAL A 302 -0.04 -0.94 12.43
CA VAL A 302 1.21 -0.75 13.19
C VAL A 302 1.77 0.65 12.91
N TYR A 303 2.35 1.30 13.92
CA TYR A 303 2.89 2.64 13.79
C TYR A 303 4.42 2.61 13.80
N LYS A 304 5.05 3.30 12.84
CA LYS A 304 6.50 3.40 12.70
C LYS A 304 6.89 4.82 12.29
N TRP A 305 8.08 5.27 12.68
CA TRP A 305 8.68 6.47 12.07
C TRP A 305 8.92 6.24 10.59
N PHE A 306 8.62 7.25 9.78
CA PHE A 306 8.77 7.17 8.35
C PHE A 306 9.17 8.51 7.75
N ASN A 307 10.28 8.51 7.02
CA ASN A 307 10.80 9.68 6.28
C ASN A 307 10.50 9.64 4.78
N GLY A 308 9.68 8.70 4.34
CA GLY A 308 9.28 8.55 2.94
C GLY A 308 10.08 7.50 2.17
N ASN A 309 11.22 7.06 2.71
CA ASN A 309 12.10 6.09 2.06
C ASN A 309 11.92 4.68 2.61
N VAL A 310 12.05 3.72 1.69
CA VAL A 310 11.93 2.30 1.97
C VAL A 310 13.12 1.59 1.36
N GLU A 311 13.85 0.86 2.18
CA GLU A 311 14.93 -0.02 1.74
C GLU A 311 14.36 -1.43 1.58
N TYR A 312 14.67 -2.10 0.46
CA TYR A 312 14.19 -3.46 0.21
C TYR A 312 15.33 -4.46 0.34
N THR A 313 15.04 -5.63 0.90
CA THR A 313 15.92 -6.79 0.76
C THR A 313 15.70 -7.37 -0.65
N LEU A 314 16.64 -7.12 -1.56
CA LEU A 314 16.56 -7.57 -2.95
C LEU A 314 16.89 -9.07 -3.07
N PRO A 315 16.51 -9.73 -4.18
CA PRO A 315 16.77 -11.17 -4.36
C PRO A 315 18.23 -11.61 -4.21
N SER A 316 19.18 -10.72 -4.51
CA SER A 316 20.62 -10.97 -4.39
C SER A 316 21.18 -10.72 -3.00
N ASP A 317 20.42 -10.08 -2.12
CA ASP A 317 20.90 -9.64 -0.82
C ASP A 317 20.88 -10.80 0.17
N LYS A 318 21.94 -10.86 0.99
CA LYS A 318 22.04 -11.85 2.06
C LYS A 318 21.36 -11.33 3.32
N PHE A 319 20.76 -12.23 4.08
CA PHE A 319 20.15 -11.92 5.38
C PHE A 319 20.45 -13.01 6.42
N ASP A 320 20.11 -12.75 7.68
CA ASP A 320 20.14 -13.74 8.75
C ASP A 320 18.78 -14.48 8.81
N PRO A 321 18.74 -15.80 8.51
CA PRO A 321 17.50 -16.56 8.51
C PRO A 321 17.04 -17.02 9.91
N SER A 322 17.79 -16.71 10.98
CA SER A 322 17.45 -17.12 12.35
C SER A 322 16.32 -16.29 12.97
N GLY A 323 16.07 -15.10 12.43
CA GLY A 323 14.99 -14.19 12.84
C GLY A 323 13.95 -13.96 11.75
N ILE A 324 13.04 -13.01 12.01
CA ILE A 324 12.09 -12.52 11.00
C ILE A 324 12.84 -11.60 10.05
N VAL A 325 12.84 -11.94 8.75
CA VAL A 325 13.50 -11.14 7.72
C VAL A 325 12.56 -10.03 7.23
N GLU A 326 13.01 -8.78 7.34
CA GLU A 326 12.29 -7.65 6.76
C GLU A 326 12.45 -7.66 5.22
N VAL A 327 11.36 -7.92 4.51
CA VAL A 327 11.34 -7.82 3.04
C VAL A 327 11.54 -6.37 2.60
N ASN A 328 11.02 -5.44 3.41
CA ASN A 328 11.29 -4.04 3.28
C ASN A 328 11.39 -3.37 4.66
N LYS A 329 12.40 -2.53 4.80
CA LYS A 329 12.65 -1.71 5.98
C LYS A 329 12.12 -0.30 5.73
N ILE A 330 11.26 0.16 6.63
CA ILE A 330 10.75 1.52 6.62
C ILE A 330 11.78 2.41 7.31
N LEU A 331 12.28 3.42 6.61
CA LEU A 331 13.32 4.31 7.14
C LEU A 331 12.70 5.54 7.82
N GLY A 332 13.35 6.00 8.89
CA GLY A 332 12.94 7.19 9.64
C GLY A 332 13.33 7.07 11.11
N SER A 333 13.41 8.21 11.80
CA SER A 333 13.61 8.28 13.25
C SER A 333 13.07 9.60 13.82
N ALA A 334 12.92 9.70 15.14
CA ALA A 334 12.46 10.92 15.78
C ALA A 334 13.37 12.15 15.53
N GLU A 335 14.66 11.92 15.29
CA GLU A 335 15.73 12.94 15.24
C GLU A 335 16.06 13.45 13.84
N ASP A 336 15.61 12.78 12.77
CA ASP A 336 16.03 13.14 11.41
C ASP A 336 15.35 14.41 10.84
N GLY A 337 14.43 15.00 11.59
CA GLY A 337 13.73 16.25 11.25
C GLY A 337 12.71 16.15 10.11
N LYS A 338 12.66 15.02 9.40
CA LYS A 338 11.78 14.79 8.23
C LYS A 338 10.78 13.65 8.44
N SER A 339 10.96 12.82 9.46
CA SER A 339 10.06 11.72 9.76
C SER A 339 8.78 12.16 10.48
N LEU A 340 7.70 11.46 10.17
CA LEU A 340 6.46 11.44 10.96
C LEU A 340 6.16 9.99 11.36
N ILE A 341 5.36 9.80 12.41
CA ILE A 341 4.80 8.50 12.77
C ILE A 341 3.64 8.21 11.83
N TRP A 342 3.75 7.14 11.06
CA TRP A 342 2.80 6.72 10.02
C TRP A 342 2.15 5.37 10.35
N PRO A 343 0.90 5.12 9.88
CA PRO A 343 0.26 3.82 9.98
C PRO A 343 0.69 2.90 8.83
N PHE A 344 0.91 1.63 9.16
CA PHE A 344 1.27 0.58 8.21
C PHE A 344 0.41 -0.66 8.41
N LYS A 345 0.11 -1.33 7.29
CA LYS A 345 -0.22 -2.75 7.32
C LYS A 345 1.07 -3.56 7.42
N LEU A 346 1.11 -4.50 8.35
CA LEU A 346 2.22 -5.45 8.49
C LEU A 346 1.82 -6.83 7.97
N MET A 347 2.24 -7.17 6.76
CA MET A 347 2.07 -8.53 6.21
C MET A 347 3.19 -9.42 6.72
N ARG A 348 2.85 -10.56 7.33
CA ARG A 348 3.81 -11.57 7.78
C ARG A 348 3.62 -12.89 7.04
N GLY A 349 4.60 -13.77 7.13
CA GLY A 349 4.48 -15.08 6.53
C GLY A 349 5.77 -15.87 6.50
N LYS A 350 5.73 -17.04 5.86
CA LYS A 350 6.92 -17.85 5.55
C LYS A 350 7.03 -18.04 4.06
N GLN A 351 8.22 -17.84 3.52
CA GLN A 351 8.50 -18.01 2.09
C GLN A 351 9.80 -18.77 1.89
N PRO A 352 9.95 -19.47 0.74
CA PRO A 352 11.18 -20.20 0.46
C PRO A 352 12.37 -19.24 0.31
N TYR A 353 13.54 -19.72 0.70
CA TYR A 353 14.83 -19.05 0.51
C TYR A 353 15.94 -20.08 0.25
N ASP A 354 17.08 -19.64 -0.27
CA ASP A 354 18.27 -20.49 -0.45
C ASP A 354 19.00 -20.62 0.89
N SER A 355 18.99 -21.81 1.48
CA SER A 355 19.50 -22.05 2.83
C SER A 355 21.03 -22.09 2.95
N VAL A 356 21.74 -22.08 1.83
CA VAL A 356 23.21 -22.02 1.81
C VAL A 356 23.67 -20.60 1.54
N ASN A 357 23.03 -19.92 0.58
CA ASN A 357 23.40 -18.56 0.21
C ASN A 357 22.79 -17.49 1.14
N ASN A 358 21.74 -17.85 1.89
CA ASN A 358 20.93 -16.98 2.73
C ASN A 358 20.34 -15.80 1.94
N THR A 359 19.80 -16.09 0.77
CA THR A 359 19.18 -15.12 -0.15
C THR A 359 17.75 -15.54 -0.47
N PHE A 360 16.90 -14.61 -0.85
CA PHE A 360 15.55 -14.95 -1.32
C PHE A 360 15.61 -15.73 -2.63
N VAL A 361 14.65 -16.65 -2.82
CA VAL A 361 14.45 -17.33 -4.10
C VAL A 361 13.25 -16.76 -4.86
N THR A 362 13.24 -16.95 -6.18
CA THR A 362 12.23 -16.40 -7.10
C THR A 362 11.47 -17.52 -7.84
N PRO A 363 10.70 -18.36 -7.13
CA PRO A 363 10.17 -19.61 -7.68
C PRO A 363 9.22 -19.40 -8.87
N HIS A 364 9.30 -20.30 -9.84
CA HIS A 364 8.31 -20.42 -10.92
C HIS A 364 7.04 -21.10 -10.39
N THR A 365 5.99 -20.32 -10.19
CA THR A 365 4.74 -20.77 -9.57
C THR A 365 3.64 -21.06 -10.58
N THR A 366 3.68 -20.39 -11.74
CA THR A 366 2.59 -20.40 -12.72
C THR A 366 2.88 -21.28 -13.94
N GLY A 367 1.89 -21.51 -14.82
CA GLY A 367 2.07 -22.35 -16.01
C GLY A 367 1.98 -23.85 -15.71
N LYS A 368 2.25 -24.68 -16.73
CA LYS A 368 2.19 -26.15 -16.63
C LYS A 368 3.31 -26.72 -15.75
N ASP A 369 4.44 -26.02 -15.75
CA ASP A 369 5.70 -26.44 -15.15
C ASP A 369 5.99 -25.79 -13.79
N GLY A 370 5.07 -24.92 -13.34
CA GLY A 370 5.20 -24.18 -12.09
C GLY A 370 4.59 -24.90 -10.89
N TYR A 371 4.99 -24.43 -9.70
CA TYR A 371 4.61 -25.04 -8.42
C TYR A 371 3.10 -25.27 -8.25
N TRP A 372 2.24 -24.38 -8.75
CA TRP A 372 0.78 -24.52 -8.63
C TRP A 372 0.19 -25.72 -9.40
N LYS A 373 0.99 -26.39 -10.23
CA LYS A 373 0.62 -27.61 -10.95
C LYS A 373 1.47 -28.81 -10.53
N THR A 374 2.76 -28.61 -10.30
CA THR A 374 3.70 -29.70 -10.00
C THR A 374 3.83 -30.00 -8.52
N PHE A 375 3.57 -29.01 -7.65
CA PHE A 375 3.81 -29.09 -6.20
C PHE A 375 5.25 -29.49 -5.83
N ASP A 376 6.21 -29.16 -6.71
CA ASP A 376 7.63 -29.49 -6.57
C ASP A 376 8.46 -28.21 -6.38
N TRP A 377 8.87 -27.96 -5.13
CA TRP A 377 9.66 -26.78 -4.75
C TRP A 377 11.05 -26.73 -5.40
N PRO A 378 11.89 -27.79 -5.33
CA PRO A 378 13.19 -27.82 -6.02
C PRO A 378 13.12 -27.42 -7.49
N SER A 379 12.18 -27.98 -8.25
CA SER A 379 12.01 -27.66 -9.68
C SER A 379 11.51 -26.23 -9.90
N ALA A 380 10.52 -25.78 -9.12
CA ALA A 380 10.00 -24.42 -9.20
C ALA A 380 11.08 -23.37 -8.90
N ILE A 381 11.87 -23.57 -7.85
CA ILE A 381 12.96 -22.67 -7.45
C ILE A 381 14.04 -22.67 -8.53
N THR A 382 14.50 -23.84 -8.96
CA THR A 382 15.56 -23.97 -9.98
C THR A 382 15.20 -23.22 -11.26
N LYS A 383 13.99 -23.44 -11.81
CA LYS A 383 13.51 -22.75 -13.02
C LYS A 383 13.41 -21.25 -12.79
N GLY A 384 12.85 -20.86 -11.65
CA GLY A 384 12.64 -19.46 -11.31
C GLY A 384 13.92 -18.66 -11.20
N MET A 385 14.90 -19.21 -10.47
CA MET A 385 16.23 -18.61 -10.29
C MET A 385 17.01 -18.54 -11.60
N ALA A 386 16.92 -19.59 -12.45
CA ALA A 386 17.55 -19.58 -13.77
C ALA A 386 17.02 -18.46 -14.67
N VAL A 387 15.70 -18.25 -14.72
CA VAL A 387 15.09 -17.13 -15.46
C VAL A 387 15.51 -15.77 -14.88
N ALA A 388 15.61 -15.68 -13.55
CA ALA A 388 16.06 -14.46 -12.89
C ALA A 388 17.57 -14.18 -13.05
N GLY A 389 18.36 -15.13 -13.56
CA GLY A 389 19.81 -15.03 -13.63
C GLY A 389 20.49 -15.02 -12.25
N LEU A 390 19.86 -15.64 -11.24
CA LEU A 390 20.34 -15.66 -9.86
C LEU A 390 20.89 -17.04 -9.48
N PRO A 391 21.94 -17.11 -8.64
CA PRO A 391 22.49 -18.38 -8.19
C PRO A 391 21.50 -19.12 -7.27
N TYR A 392 21.47 -20.44 -7.39
CA TYR A 392 20.75 -21.32 -6.47
C TYR A 392 21.65 -22.48 -6.05
N SER A 393 21.78 -22.72 -4.76
CA SER A 393 22.66 -23.75 -4.19
C SER A 393 22.13 -25.18 -4.39
N GLY A 394 20.88 -25.34 -4.81
CA GLY A 394 20.17 -26.62 -4.82
C GLY A 394 19.43 -26.93 -3.52
N ASN A 395 19.68 -26.16 -2.46
CA ASN A 395 19.04 -26.35 -1.15
C ASN A 395 18.16 -25.14 -0.81
N PHE A 396 17.00 -25.42 -0.24
CA PHE A 396 16.08 -24.39 0.21
C PHE A 396 15.57 -24.69 1.61
N GLY A 397 15.14 -23.64 2.28
CA GLY A 397 14.32 -23.71 3.49
C GLY A 397 13.16 -22.73 3.39
N PHE A 398 12.43 -22.57 4.49
CA PHE A 398 11.45 -21.49 4.65
C PHE A 398 11.89 -20.57 5.77
N VAL A 399 11.77 -19.26 5.54
CA VAL A 399 12.13 -18.24 6.51
C VAL A 399 10.91 -17.38 6.82
N GLU A 400 10.78 -16.95 8.07
CA GLU A 400 9.76 -15.98 8.46
C GLU A 400 10.11 -14.60 7.91
N THR A 401 9.10 -13.90 7.42
CA THR A 401 9.25 -12.60 6.79
C THR A 401 8.19 -11.64 7.27
N GLU A 402 8.53 -10.36 7.27
CA GLU A 402 7.55 -9.28 7.39
C GLU A 402 7.74 -8.22 6.32
N MET A 403 6.63 -7.58 5.93
CA MET A 403 6.59 -6.54 4.91
C MET A 403 5.60 -5.45 5.34
N SER A 404 6.10 -4.22 5.42
CA SER A 404 5.31 -3.05 5.83
C SER A 404 4.76 -2.31 4.61
N TRP A 405 3.47 -1.97 4.63
CA TRP A 405 2.77 -1.24 3.57
C TRP A 405 2.18 0.05 4.15
N PRO A 406 2.61 1.25 3.68
CA PRO A 406 2.06 2.50 4.18
C PRO A 406 0.59 2.62 3.81
N ILE A 407 -0.20 3.21 4.71
CA ILE A 407 -1.65 3.32 4.60
C ILE A 407 -2.03 4.78 4.39
N ALA A 408 -2.84 5.03 3.36
CA ALA A 408 -3.16 6.39 2.92
C ALA A 408 -4.62 6.59 2.51
N HIS A 409 -5.42 5.53 2.45
CA HIS A 409 -6.85 5.57 2.12
C HIS A 409 -7.68 5.01 3.27
N MET A 410 -9.01 4.99 3.09
CA MET A 410 -9.99 4.67 4.12
C MET A 410 -10.01 5.70 5.26
N VAL A 411 -9.90 6.98 4.90
CA VAL A 411 -9.96 8.08 5.87
C VAL A 411 -11.35 8.07 6.53
N ALA A 412 -11.36 7.93 7.84
CA ALA A 412 -12.57 7.84 8.64
C ALA A 412 -13.24 9.20 8.84
N PRO A 413 -14.57 9.23 9.13
CA PRO A 413 -15.22 10.42 9.64
C PRO A 413 -14.45 11.05 10.80
N SER A 414 -14.41 12.38 10.88
CA SER A 414 -13.62 13.09 11.91
C SER A 414 -14.00 12.72 13.35
N LYS A 415 -15.23 12.25 13.58
CA LYS A 415 -15.70 11.78 14.89
C LYS A 415 -15.10 10.42 15.30
N GLU A 416 -14.56 9.67 14.36
CA GLU A 416 -13.90 8.36 14.55
C GLU A 416 -12.37 8.48 14.52
N ALA A 417 -11.84 9.69 14.29
CA ALA A 417 -10.40 9.93 14.39
C ALA A 417 -9.90 9.61 15.80
N LEU A 418 -8.66 9.16 15.89
CA LEU A 418 -8.04 8.82 17.17
C LEU A 418 -8.07 10.03 18.11
N SER A 419 -8.46 9.77 19.35
CA SER A 419 -8.48 10.72 20.44
C SER A 419 -7.16 10.71 21.21
N CYS A 420 -7.00 11.66 22.13
CA CYS A 420 -5.81 11.76 22.98
C CYS A 420 -5.53 10.45 23.73
N ILE A 421 -6.57 9.83 24.30
CA ILE A 421 -6.41 8.64 25.15
C ILE A 421 -5.97 7.41 24.34
N ASP A 422 -6.32 7.36 23.05
CA ASP A 422 -5.91 6.26 22.18
C ASP A 422 -4.37 6.18 22.07
N CYS A 423 -3.68 7.33 22.09
CA CYS A 423 -2.22 7.39 21.95
C CYS A 423 -1.49 7.53 23.30
N HIS A 424 -2.03 8.34 24.21
CA HIS A 424 -1.39 8.69 25.48
C HIS A 424 -1.63 7.68 26.61
N ALA A 425 -2.49 6.67 26.43
CA ALA A 425 -2.59 5.57 27.38
C ALA A 425 -1.34 4.67 27.35
N VAL A 426 -0.99 4.06 28.49
CA VAL A 426 0.17 3.15 28.63
C VAL A 426 0.14 2.01 27.61
N ALA A 427 -1.03 1.43 27.38
CA ALA A 427 -1.26 0.38 26.38
C ALA A 427 -2.01 0.92 25.14
N GLY A 428 -1.63 2.14 24.69
CA GLY A 428 -2.22 2.82 23.55
C GLY A 428 -1.57 2.49 22.20
N ARG A 429 -1.97 3.24 21.16
CA ARG A 429 -1.49 3.15 19.78
C ARG A 429 0.01 3.34 19.65
N MET A 430 0.61 4.17 20.51
CA MET A 430 2.03 4.51 20.44
C MET A 430 2.93 3.54 21.20
N THR A 431 2.44 2.41 21.72
CA THR A 431 3.24 1.50 22.58
C THR A 431 4.59 1.09 21.97
N ALA A 432 4.68 0.92 20.63
CA ALA A 432 5.91 0.51 19.95
C ALA A 432 6.91 1.65 19.67
N ILE A 433 6.54 2.92 19.93
CA ILE A 433 7.39 4.09 19.67
C ILE A 433 8.21 4.43 20.91
N ALA A 434 9.48 4.02 20.98
CA ALA A 434 10.27 4.09 22.21
C ALA A 434 11.22 5.31 22.33
N ASP A 435 11.43 6.05 21.26
CA ASP A 435 12.46 7.10 21.12
C ASP A 435 11.97 8.52 21.44
N ILE A 436 10.71 8.69 21.80
CA ILE A 436 10.15 9.95 22.29
C ILE A 436 9.40 9.77 23.60
N TYR A 437 9.38 10.83 24.42
CA TYR A 437 8.55 10.91 25.61
C TYR A 437 7.11 11.29 25.25
N ILE A 438 6.15 10.46 25.62
CA ILE A 438 4.72 10.67 25.41
C ILE A 438 4.03 10.83 26.78
N PRO A 439 3.48 12.02 27.09
CA PRO A 439 2.75 12.26 28.34
C PRO A 439 1.65 11.23 28.58
N GLY A 440 1.49 10.75 29.82
CA GLY A 440 0.49 9.76 30.19
C GLY A 440 0.89 8.30 29.92
N ARG A 441 1.61 8.04 28.81
CA ARG A 441 2.18 6.72 28.49
C ARG A 441 3.47 6.51 29.27
N ASP A 442 4.38 7.47 29.15
CA ASP A 442 5.71 7.41 29.75
C ASP A 442 5.74 8.10 31.10
N LYS A 443 6.60 7.60 31.98
CA LYS A 443 6.84 8.16 33.31
C LYS A 443 8.29 8.56 33.42
N ASN A 444 8.53 9.70 34.05
CA ASN A 444 9.87 10.12 34.41
C ASN A 444 9.90 10.37 35.91
N GLU A 445 10.57 9.48 36.65
CA GLU A 445 10.55 9.48 38.11
C GLU A 445 11.01 10.81 38.71
N TRP A 446 11.94 11.52 38.08
CA TRP A 446 12.43 12.81 38.56
C TRP A 446 11.43 13.94 38.31
N VAL A 447 10.81 13.96 37.13
CA VAL A 447 9.73 14.91 36.80
C VAL A 447 8.54 14.67 37.71
N ASP A 448 8.16 13.41 37.93
CA ASP A 448 7.05 13.03 38.80
C ASP A 448 7.32 13.45 40.25
N LYS A 449 8.51 13.13 40.79
CA LYS A 449 8.93 13.57 42.14
C LYS A 449 8.95 15.10 42.26
N GLY A 450 9.47 15.79 41.24
CA GLY A 450 9.48 17.25 41.19
C GLY A 450 8.06 17.84 41.18
N GLY A 451 7.17 17.28 40.38
CA GLY A 451 5.76 17.66 40.31
C GLY A 451 5.04 17.47 41.64
N PHE A 452 5.20 16.31 42.29
CA PHE A 452 4.65 16.07 43.62
C PHE A 452 5.25 17.00 44.69
N ALA A 453 6.54 17.32 44.60
CA ALA A 453 7.17 18.28 45.51
C ALA A 453 6.57 19.70 45.35
N ILE A 454 6.38 20.16 44.11
CA ILE A 454 5.74 21.46 43.82
C ILE A 454 4.29 21.47 44.33
N LEU A 455 3.53 20.40 44.10
CA LEU A 455 2.17 20.27 44.61
C LEU A 455 2.15 20.34 46.15
N GLY A 456 3.06 19.62 46.81
CA GLY A 456 3.21 19.66 48.27
C GLY A 456 3.53 21.06 48.80
N LEU A 457 4.49 21.75 48.17
CA LEU A 457 4.85 23.13 48.52
C LEU A 457 3.69 24.11 48.30
N THR A 458 2.89 23.91 47.24
CA THR A 458 1.73 24.74 46.95
C THR A 458 0.64 24.56 48.01
N ILE A 459 0.31 23.32 48.35
CA ILE A 459 -0.65 23.01 49.41
C ILE A 459 -0.18 23.61 50.74
N PHE A 460 1.10 23.44 51.07
CA PHE A 460 1.70 24.01 52.27
C PHE A 460 1.60 25.54 52.31
N GLY A 461 1.90 26.22 51.20
CA GLY A 461 1.75 27.67 51.06
C GLY A 461 0.30 28.15 51.24
N VAL A 462 -0.67 27.44 50.66
CA VAL A 462 -2.11 27.73 50.82
C VAL A 462 -2.55 27.55 52.26
N LEU A 463 -2.10 26.49 52.94
CA LEU A 463 -2.41 26.23 54.35
C LEU A 463 -1.83 27.32 55.26
N ILE A 464 -0.56 27.71 55.05
CA ILE A 464 0.06 28.82 55.80
C ILE A 464 -0.72 30.11 55.59
N HIS A 465 -1.05 30.45 54.35
CA HIS A 465 -1.82 31.65 54.04
C HIS A 465 -3.20 31.64 54.71
N GLY A 466 -3.87 30.48 54.72
CA GLY A 466 -5.13 30.26 55.43
C GLY A 466 -5.01 30.45 56.95
N LEU A 467 -3.98 29.85 57.57
CA LEU A 467 -3.71 29.99 59.01
C LEU A 467 -3.38 31.44 59.39
N ILE A 468 -2.59 32.14 58.57
CA ILE A 468 -2.30 33.57 58.76
C ILE A 468 -3.59 34.38 58.73
N ARG A 469 -4.50 34.11 57.77
CA ARG A 469 -5.80 34.79 57.70
C ARG A 469 -6.65 34.56 58.95
N ILE A 470 -6.74 33.30 59.41
CA ILE A 470 -7.50 32.96 60.63
C ILE A 470 -6.92 33.68 61.85
N PHE A 471 -5.61 33.60 62.06
CA PHE A 471 -4.92 34.23 63.19
C PHE A 471 -5.01 35.77 63.19
N LEU A 472 -4.93 36.40 62.01
CA LEU A 472 -5.10 37.85 61.89
C LEU A 472 -6.57 38.27 62.07
N SER A 473 -7.54 37.41 61.72
CA SER A 473 -8.96 37.68 61.96
C SER A 473 -9.34 37.56 63.44
N SER A 474 -8.73 36.63 64.19
CA SER A 474 -8.97 36.46 65.63
C SER A 474 -8.30 37.52 66.50
N LYS A 475 -7.47 38.40 65.92
CA LYS A 475 -6.85 39.55 66.58
C LYS A 475 -7.65 40.85 66.42
N LYS A 476 -8.81 40.80 65.76
CA LYS A 476 -9.68 41.94 65.49
C LYS A 476 -10.86 42.09 66.45
N ASP A 477 -10.94 41.24 67.48
CA ASP A 477 -11.83 41.40 68.63
C ASP A 477 -11.05 41.95 69.85
#